data_AF-A0A7V9UR80-F1
#
_entry.id   AF-A0A7V9UR80-F1
#
_cell.length_a   1.000
_cell.length_b   1.000
_cell.length_c   1.000
_cell.angle_alpha   90.00
_cell.angle_beta   90.00
_cell.angle_gamma   90.00
#
_symmetry.space_group_name_H-M   'P 1'
#
loop_
_entity.id
_entity.type
_entity.pdbx_description
1 polymer ?
#
loop_
_entity_poly.entity_id
_entity_poly.type
_entity_poly.pdbx_seq_one_letter_code
_entity_poly.pdbx_strand_id
1 'polypeptide(L)'
;VGYARPSIDVLFESAADVYHERIIGVILTGANRDGAMGLAKIKALGGVAVVQDPESAESRAMPDAAISETKVDRILPLAEIAPFLNELCHPTERLSHAR
;
A
#
# COMPACT_ATOMS: atom_id res chain seq x y z
N VAL A 1 6.03 -17.91 -11.54
CA VAL A 1 5.91 -16.95 -12.67
C VAL A 1 4.55 -16.30 -12.57
N GLY A 2 4.47 -15.00 -12.28
CA GLY A 2 3.21 -14.24 -12.29
C GLY A 2 2.76 -14.00 -13.73
N TYR A 3 1.45 -14.15 -14.00
CA TYR A 3 0.88 -14.04 -15.35
C TYR A 3 0.24 -12.66 -15.61
N ALA A 4 0.57 -11.64 -14.81
CA ALA A 4 0.08 -10.28 -14.99
C ALA A 4 1.06 -9.44 -15.82
N ARG A 5 0.56 -8.79 -16.88
CA ARG A 5 1.27 -7.74 -17.63
C ARG A 5 0.30 -6.61 -17.93
N PRO A 6 0.55 -5.37 -17.45
CA PRO A 6 1.64 -4.98 -16.55
C PRO A 6 1.54 -5.65 -15.16
N SER A 7 2.67 -5.80 -14.46
CA SER A 7 2.75 -6.42 -13.12
C SER A 7 2.94 -5.36 -12.04
N ILE A 8 2.12 -5.44 -10.99
CA ILE A 8 2.19 -4.59 -9.80
C ILE A 8 3.44 -4.93 -8.97
N ASP A 9 3.80 -6.21 -8.88
CA ASP A 9 5.04 -6.62 -8.20
C ASP A 9 6.26 -5.92 -8.80
N VAL A 10 6.41 -5.94 -10.14
CA VAL A 10 7.53 -5.26 -10.82
C VAL A 10 7.53 -3.75 -10.56
N LEU A 11 6.36 -3.11 -10.59
CA LEU A 11 6.23 -1.69 -10.27
C LEU A 11 6.70 -1.40 -8.84
N PHE A 12 6.18 -2.13 -7.87
CA PHE A 12 6.48 -1.92 -6.45
C PHE A 12 7.94 -2.23 -6.14
N GLU A 13 8.49 -3.31 -6.70
CA GLU A 13 9.88 -3.69 -6.48
C GLU A 13 10.86 -2.62 -7.00
N SER A 14 10.62 -2.12 -8.23
CA SER A 14 11.47 -1.10 -8.84
C SER A 14 11.36 0.25 -8.11
N ALA A 15 10.17 0.61 -7.65
CA ALA A 15 9.97 1.83 -6.88
C ALA A 15 10.58 1.72 -5.46
N ALA A 16 10.46 0.57 -4.80
CA ALA A 16 11.05 0.35 -3.48
C ALA A 16 12.58 0.48 -3.52
N ASP A 17 13.23 -0.04 -4.57
CA ASP A 17 14.69 0.08 -4.76
C ASP A 17 15.16 1.53 -4.94
N VAL A 18 14.29 2.45 -5.37
CA VAL A 18 14.63 3.86 -5.59
C VAL A 18 14.24 4.72 -4.38
N TYR A 19 13.03 4.54 -3.86
CA TYR A 19 12.43 5.46 -2.89
C TYR A 19 12.59 5.02 -1.44
N HIS A 20 12.89 3.74 -1.17
CA HIS A 20 13.10 3.18 0.17
C HIS A 20 11.98 3.59 1.15
N GLU A 21 12.30 4.21 2.29
CA GLU A 21 11.35 4.59 3.32
C GLU A 21 10.34 5.68 2.89
N ARG A 22 10.59 6.36 1.76
CA ARG A 22 9.70 7.42 1.26
C ARG A 22 8.55 6.90 0.40
N ILE A 23 8.49 5.60 0.12
CA ILE A 23 7.41 5.01 -0.68
C ILE A 23 6.21 4.62 0.18
N ILE A 24 5.02 4.83 -0.38
CA ILE A 24 3.77 4.30 0.14
C ILE A 24 3.20 3.35 -0.92
N GLY A 25 3.14 2.05 -0.61
CA GLY A 25 2.51 1.03 -1.43
C GLY A 25 1.06 0.82 -0.99
N VAL A 26 0.14 0.83 -1.95
CA VAL A 26 -1.30 0.63 -1.69
C VAL A 26 -1.82 -0.50 -2.57
N ILE A 27 -2.33 -1.57 -1.96
CA ILE A 27 -3.06 -2.64 -2.67
C ILE A 27 -4.56 -2.45 -2.48
N LEU A 28 -5.29 -2.45 -3.59
CA LEU A 28 -6.75 -2.32 -3.62
C LEU A 28 -7.39 -3.64 -4.06
N THR A 29 -8.71 -3.63 -4.21
CA THR A 29 -9.49 -4.70 -4.84
C THR A 29 -8.83 -5.25 -6.11
N GLY A 30 -8.85 -6.56 -6.29
CA GLY A 30 -8.22 -7.21 -7.43
C GLY A 30 -8.38 -8.72 -7.42
N ALA A 31 -8.32 -9.33 -8.59
CA ALA A 31 -8.69 -10.73 -8.82
C ALA A 31 -7.51 -11.73 -8.75
N ASN A 32 -6.33 -11.30 -8.32
CA ASN A 32 -5.14 -12.16 -8.27
C ASN A 32 -4.20 -11.75 -7.12
N ARG A 33 -2.98 -12.30 -7.10
CA ARG A 33 -1.97 -12.07 -6.04
C ARG A 33 -0.87 -11.08 -6.43
N ASP A 34 -0.96 -10.47 -7.62
CA ASP A 34 0.06 -9.55 -8.12
C ASP A 34 0.11 -8.29 -7.26
N GLY A 35 1.30 -7.92 -6.82
CA GLY A 35 1.55 -6.80 -5.91
C GLY A 35 1.78 -7.20 -4.45
N ALA A 36 1.46 -8.44 -4.05
CA ALA A 36 1.70 -8.91 -2.68
C ALA A 36 3.20 -8.98 -2.35
N MET A 37 4.02 -9.54 -3.26
CA MET A 37 5.46 -9.65 -3.06
C MET A 37 6.15 -8.28 -3.15
N GLY A 38 5.71 -7.44 -4.09
CA GLY A 38 6.17 -6.08 -4.23
C GLY A 38 5.86 -5.25 -2.99
N LEU A 39 4.68 -5.42 -2.38
CA LEU A 39 4.29 -4.72 -1.15
C LEU A 39 5.13 -5.21 0.04
N ALA A 40 5.44 -6.51 0.09
CA ALA A 40 6.37 -7.05 1.06
C ALA A 40 7.77 -6.43 0.94
N LYS A 41 8.27 -6.22 -0.29
CA LYS A 41 9.53 -5.53 -0.53
C LYS A 41 9.50 -4.07 -0.09
N ILE A 42 8.40 -3.35 -0.36
CA ILE A 42 8.18 -1.98 0.16
C ILE A 42 8.33 -1.97 1.69
N LYS A 43 7.67 -2.90 2.40
CA LYS A 43 7.82 -2.99 3.87
C LYS A 43 9.24 -3.34 4.30
N ALA A 44 9.90 -4.26 3.62
CA ALA A 44 11.26 -4.67 3.95
C ALA A 44 12.28 -3.53 3.83
N LEU A 45 12.04 -2.56 2.92
CA LEU A 45 12.87 -1.38 2.72
C LEU A 45 12.40 -0.14 3.50
N GLY A 46 11.50 -0.32 4.48
CA GLY A 46 11.07 0.74 5.40
C GLY A 46 9.93 1.62 4.90
N GLY A 47 9.37 1.35 3.72
CA GLY A 47 8.19 2.05 3.23
C GLY A 47 6.89 1.69 3.97
N VAL A 48 5.81 2.37 3.60
CA VAL A 48 4.47 2.17 4.19
C VAL A 48 3.67 1.22 3.29
N ALA A 49 3.05 0.19 3.87
CA ALA A 49 2.11 -0.68 3.18
C ALA A 49 0.68 -0.47 3.69
N VAL A 50 -0.19 -0.12 2.75
CA VAL A 50 -1.63 0.05 2.97
C VAL A 50 -2.36 -0.98 2.13
N VAL A 51 -3.39 -1.60 2.69
CA VAL A 51 -4.26 -2.52 1.97
C VAL A 51 -5.70 -2.08 2.15
N GLN A 52 -6.48 -2.12 1.07
CA GLN A 52 -7.93 -1.94 1.16
C GLN A 52 -8.53 -3.06 2.03
N ASP A 53 -9.43 -2.71 2.93
CA ASP A 53 -10.20 -3.66 3.72
C ASP A 53 -10.89 -4.68 2.79
N PRO A 54 -10.59 -5.99 2.91
CA PRO A 54 -11.21 -7.05 2.11
C PRO A 54 -12.74 -7.03 2.15
N GLU A 55 -13.36 -6.57 3.24
CA GLU A 55 -14.82 -6.48 3.37
C GLU A 55 -15.43 -5.35 2.51
N SER A 56 -14.64 -4.32 2.20
CA SER A 56 -15.03 -3.21 1.33
C SER A 56 -14.66 -3.41 -0.15
N ALA A 57 -13.92 -4.48 -0.46
CA ALA A 57 -13.38 -4.74 -1.80
C ALA A 57 -14.39 -5.49 -2.68
N GLU A 58 -14.51 -5.09 -3.95
CA GLU A 58 -15.29 -5.86 -4.93
C GLU A 58 -14.72 -7.27 -5.14
N SER A 59 -13.40 -7.39 -5.10
CA SER A 59 -12.66 -8.66 -5.08
C SER A 59 -11.60 -8.62 -4.00
N ARG A 60 -11.81 -9.48 -3.01
CA ARG A 60 -10.92 -9.62 -1.84
C ARG A 60 -9.60 -10.35 -2.11
N ALA A 61 -9.42 -10.96 -3.30
CA ALA A 61 -8.30 -11.85 -3.56
C ALA A 61 -6.93 -11.17 -3.44
N MET A 62 -6.78 -9.96 -3.99
CA MET A 62 -5.53 -9.20 -3.90
C MET A 62 -5.28 -8.61 -2.51
N PRO A 63 -6.27 -7.99 -1.84
CA PRO A 63 -6.13 -7.61 -0.43
C PRO A 63 -5.72 -8.76 0.50
N ASP A 64 -6.40 -9.91 0.42
CA ASP A 64 -6.09 -11.08 1.25
C ASP A 64 -4.66 -11.60 0.98
N ALA A 65 -4.22 -11.57 -0.28
CA ALA A 65 -2.87 -11.98 -0.66
C ALA A 65 -1.81 -11.05 -0.07
N ALA A 66 -2.02 -9.74 -0.14
CA ALA A 66 -1.10 -8.73 0.42
C ALA A 66 -1.00 -8.82 1.94
N ILE A 67 -2.13 -8.99 2.64
CA ILE A 67 -2.18 -9.17 4.10
C ILE A 67 -1.45 -10.44 4.54
N SER A 68 -1.57 -11.52 3.76
CA SER A 68 -0.90 -12.79 4.06
C SER A 68 0.61 -12.75 3.82
N GLU A 69 1.09 -11.90 2.90
CA GLU A 69 2.49 -11.86 2.48
C GLU A 69 3.37 -10.98 3.39
N THR A 70 2.82 -9.91 3.98
CA THR A 70 3.60 -8.99 4.81
C THR A 70 2.82 -8.34 5.94
N LYS A 71 3.52 -7.81 6.94
CA LYS A 71 2.93 -7.00 8.01
C LYS A 71 2.55 -5.62 7.47
N VAL A 72 1.30 -5.48 7.06
CA VAL A 72 0.70 -4.22 6.59
C VAL A 72 0.61 -3.20 7.72
N ASP A 73 0.80 -1.92 7.41
CA ASP A 73 0.71 -0.84 8.41
C ASP A 73 -0.73 -0.41 8.66
N ARG A 74 -1.57 -0.49 7.63
CA ARG A 74 -2.98 -0.11 7.68
C ARG A 74 -3.82 -1.01 6.76
N ILE A 75 -4.97 -1.42 7.28
CA ILE A 75 -6.07 -2.02 6.53
C ILE A 75 -7.23 -1.03 6.65
N LEU A 76 -7.70 -0.47 5.54
CA LEU A 76 -8.66 0.64 5.54
C LEU A 76 -9.78 0.43 4.52
N PRO A 77 -11.04 0.79 4.84
CA PRO A 77 -12.07 0.93 3.83
C PRO A 77 -11.64 1.90 2.73
N LEU A 78 -12.11 1.69 1.49
CA LEU A 78 -11.70 2.50 0.33
C LEU A 78 -11.82 4.02 0.57
N ALA A 79 -12.88 4.45 1.26
CA ALA A 79 -13.15 5.86 1.55
C ALA A 79 -12.12 6.49 2.51
N GLU A 80 -11.41 5.70 3.31
CA GLU A 80 -10.43 6.16 4.30
C GLU A 80 -9.00 6.20 3.75
N ILE A 81 -8.73 5.53 2.61
CA ILE A 81 -7.39 5.48 2.01
C ILE A 81 -6.93 6.88 1.58
N ALA A 82 -7.78 7.66 0.89
CA ALA A 82 -7.40 8.98 0.40
C ALA A 82 -7.11 9.99 1.56
N PRO A 83 -7.96 10.12 2.59
CA PRO A 83 -7.63 10.89 3.79
C PRO A 83 -6.31 10.47 4.43
N PHE A 84 -6.08 9.16 4.59
CA PHE A 84 -4.86 8.63 5.18
C PHE A 84 -3.61 9.00 4.36
N LEU A 85 -3.66 8.89 3.03
CA LEU A 85 -2.56 9.31 2.16
C LEU A 85 -2.27 10.81 2.28
N ASN A 86 -3.30 11.64 2.38
CA ASN A 86 -3.11 13.09 2.57
C ASN A 86 -2.42 13.40 3.90
N GLU A 87 -2.77 12.71 4.99
CA GLU A 87 -2.11 12.87 6.28
C GLU A 87 -0.62 12.48 6.24
N LEU A 88 -0.27 11.44 5.50
CA LEU A 88 1.13 11.00 5.35
C LEU A 88 1.96 11.96 4.48
N CYS A 89 1.37 12.48 3.41
CA CYS A 89 2.06 13.38 2.46
C CYS A 89 2.09 14.84 2.94
N HIS A 90 1.13 15.22 3.79
CA HIS A 90 1.04 16.53 4.43
C HIS A 90 0.96 16.34 5.94
N PRO A 91 2.02 15.85 6.60
CA PRO A 91 2.03 15.75 8.04
C PRO A 91 1.85 17.16 8.56
N THR A 92 0.66 17.43 9.13
CA THR A 92 0.16 18.73 9.52
C THR A 92 1.30 19.64 9.95
N GLU A 93 1.51 20.76 9.24
CA GLU A 93 2.19 21.92 9.82
C GLU A 93 1.43 22.21 11.12
N ARG A 94 1.96 21.70 12.24
CA ARG A 94 1.39 21.95 13.56
C ARG A 94 1.32 23.46 13.68
N LEU A 95 0.10 23.99 13.62
CA LEU A 95 -0.22 25.40 13.76
C LEU A 95 0.51 25.94 14.99
N SER A 96 1.66 26.60 14.77
CA SER A 96 2.42 27.33 15.77
C SER A 96 1.77 28.69 16.09
N HIS A 97 0.46 28.80 15.94
CA HIS A 97 -0.31 30.03 16.10
C HIS A 97 -1.55 29.81 16.98
N ALA A 98 -1.37 29.17 18.13
CA ALA A 98 -2.17 29.51 19.30
C ALA A 98 -1.34 30.49 20.15
N ARG A 99 -1.46 31.78 19.82
CA ARG A 99 -1.27 32.87 20.79
C ARG A 99 -2.59 33.09 21.50
#